data_AF-A0A3A4V955-F1
#
_entry.id   AF-A0A3A4V955-F1
#
_cell.length_a   1.000
_cell.length_b   1.000
_cell.length_c   1.000
_cell.angle_alpha   90.00
_cell.angle_beta   90.00
_cell.angle_gamma   90.00
#
_symmetry.space_group_name_H-M   'P 1'
#
loop_
_entity.id
_entity.type
_entity.pdbx_description
1 polymer ?
#
loop_
_entity_poly.entity_id
_entity_poly.type
_entity_poly.pdbx_seq_one_letter_code
_entity_poly.pdbx_strand_id
1 'polypeptide(L)'
;MHKNKITQHILSILAITVLLVLIMVYPFLPGGYDRLALSFSTMIQTGGAFGLLLIPIGILWLLKPRQAYAFARAAAVIGMIIAIIVSLIAFFTIGASFGFIMVAFFAYMGWKFWPRLKLLKNSQAEQRSLVPLYLIAIPATLVLVQVFFAGPLTDWSRDRAIANSAELIDHIENYRTQYGRYPESLLAQHKDYYPDVVGVEEYHYSPQGESYNFFFENPQFIFKNIGTREWIVYNPQDEHRMYSHTAWYMLLTPEEQERGQGWYETGDVGVSHWKYFWFD
;
A
#
# COMPACT_ATOMS: atom_id res chain seq x y z
N MET A 1 27.73 -24.39 21.43
CA MET A 1 27.81 -23.42 20.30
C MET A 1 26.63 -23.45 19.32
N HIS A 2 25.83 -24.54 19.21
CA HIS A 2 24.74 -24.62 18.20
C HIS A 2 23.45 -23.85 18.59
N LYS A 3 23.10 -23.79 19.89
CA LYS A 3 21.91 -23.07 20.40
C LYS A 3 21.91 -21.58 20.03
N ASN A 4 23.05 -20.89 20.18
CA ASN A 4 23.16 -19.46 19.90
C ASN A 4 22.86 -19.11 18.44
N LYS A 5 23.18 -20.01 17.49
CA LYS A 5 22.90 -19.78 16.06
C LYS A 5 21.40 -19.82 15.76
N ILE A 6 20.67 -20.78 16.34
CA ILE A 6 19.22 -20.90 16.13
C ILE A 6 18.51 -19.65 16.67
N THR A 7 18.84 -19.24 17.90
CA THR A 7 18.28 -18.02 18.51
C THR A 7 18.53 -16.79 17.64
N GLN A 8 19.74 -16.63 17.11
CA GLN A 8 20.08 -15.51 16.23
C GLN A 8 19.23 -15.48 14.95
N HIS A 9 18.99 -16.63 14.33
CA HIS A 9 18.15 -16.71 13.14
C HIS A 9 16.69 -16.40 13.43
N ILE A 10 16.14 -16.91 14.54
CA ILE A 10 14.76 -16.59 14.95
C ILE A 10 14.61 -15.09 15.22
N LEU A 11 15.55 -14.49 15.96
CA LEU A 11 15.55 -13.04 16.20
C LEU A 11 15.66 -12.24 14.90
N SER A 12 16.44 -12.73 13.94
CA SER A 12 16.57 -12.08 12.63
C SER A 12 15.29 -12.17 11.80
N ILE A 13 14.61 -13.33 11.79
CA ILE A 13 13.29 -13.48 11.14
C ILE A 13 12.31 -12.49 11.77
N LEU A 14 12.22 -12.48 13.10
CA LEU A 14 11.32 -11.60 13.83
C LEU A 14 11.60 -10.12 13.53
N ALA A 15 12.86 -9.70 13.59
CA ALA A 15 13.26 -8.33 13.34
C ALA A 15 12.93 -7.89 11.90
N ILE A 16 13.25 -8.73 10.90
CA ILE A 16 12.93 -8.44 9.50
C ILE A 16 11.42 -8.37 9.31
N THR A 17 10.67 -9.33 9.84
CA THR A 17 9.21 -9.36 9.71
C THR A 17 8.55 -8.14 10.37
N VAL A 18 8.95 -7.78 11.59
CA VAL A 18 8.43 -6.59 12.28
C VAL A 18 8.74 -5.33 11.47
N LEU A 19 9.98 -5.17 10.99
CA LEU A 19 10.34 -4.02 10.17
C LEU A 19 9.49 -3.92 8.90
N LEU A 20 9.31 -5.03 8.18
CA LEU A 20 8.50 -5.07 6.97
C LEU A 20 7.03 -4.76 7.25
N VAL A 21 6.48 -5.27 8.35
CA VAL A 21 5.11 -4.97 8.79
C VAL A 21 4.96 -3.50 9.14
N LEU A 22 5.93 -2.91 9.84
CA LEU A 22 5.88 -1.47 10.18
C LEU A 22 5.89 -0.61 8.92
N ILE A 23 6.76 -0.90 7.94
CA ILE A 23 6.80 -0.16 6.67
C ILE A 23 5.49 -0.36 5.87
N MET A 24 4.90 -1.57 5.92
CA MET A 24 3.63 -1.87 5.29
C MET A 24 2.47 -1.05 5.89
N VAL A 25 2.42 -0.94 7.22
CA VAL A 25 1.34 -0.23 7.94
C VAL A 25 1.57 1.28 7.97
N TYR A 26 2.80 1.75 7.76
CA TYR A 26 3.18 3.16 7.90
C TYR A 26 2.27 4.18 7.18
N PRO A 27 1.78 3.96 5.94
CA PRO A 27 0.88 4.92 5.29
C PRO A 27 -0.47 5.12 6.01
N PHE A 28 -0.86 4.18 6.86
CA PHE A 28 -2.10 4.20 7.60
C PHE A 28 -1.91 4.76 9.01
N LEU A 29 -0.77 5.37 9.33
CA LEU A 29 -0.49 5.91 10.66
C LEU A 29 -0.64 7.44 10.70
N PRO A 30 -0.77 8.05 11.90
CA PRO A 30 -0.78 9.50 12.03
C PRO A 30 0.53 10.10 11.50
N GLY A 31 0.43 11.24 10.83
CA GLY A 31 1.59 12.02 10.40
C GLY A 31 1.36 12.81 9.12
N GLY A 32 2.35 13.63 8.77
CA GLY A 32 2.36 14.34 7.50
C GLY A 32 2.55 13.39 6.31
N TYR A 33 2.04 13.80 5.15
CA TYR A 33 2.13 13.01 3.93
C TYR A 33 3.57 12.65 3.58
N ASP A 34 3.80 11.35 3.34
CA ASP A 34 5.05 10.83 2.82
C ASP A 34 4.79 10.04 1.53
N ARG A 35 5.16 10.65 0.41
CA ARG A 35 5.01 10.07 -0.94
C ARG A 35 5.67 8.69 -1.07
N LEU A 36 6.76 8.42 -0.34
CA LEU A 36 7.46 7.15 -0.42
C LEU A 36 6.79 6.06 0.42
N ALA A 37 6.04 6.44 1.47
CA ALA A 37 5.37 5.49 2.35
C ALA A 37 4.45 4.54 1.58
N LEU A 38 3.56 5.10 0.75
CA LEU A 38 2.62 4.33 -0.07
C LEU A 38 3.36 3.36 -0.99
N SER A 39 4.39 3.84 -1.68
CA SER A 39 5.17 3.01 -2.60
C SER A 39 5.89 1.86 -1.89
N PHE A 40 6.54 2.14 -0.75
CA PHE A 40 7.22 1.10 0.01
C PHE A 40 6.24 0.08 0.59
N SER A 41 5.09 0.53 1.09
CA SER A 41 4.04 -0.37 1.53
C SER A 41 3.59 -1.30 0.40
N THR A 42 3.25 -0.75 -0.78
CA THR A 42 2.84 -1.52 -1.96
C THR A 42 3.90 -2.53 -2.40
N MET A 43 5.19 -2.15 -2.37
CA MET A 43 6.31 -3.06 -2.68
C MET A 43 6.38 -4.23 -1.69
N ILE A 44 6.21 -3.99 -0.39
CA ILE A 44 6.25 -5.05 0.63
C ILE A 44 5.01 -5.93 0.55
N GLN A 45 3.82 -5.34 0.36
CA GLN A 45 2.57 -6.09 0.20
C GLN A 45 2.68 -7.04 -1.00
N THR A 46 3.18 -6.53 -2.13
CA THR A 46 3.39 -7.33 -3.35
C THR A 46 4.46 -8.40 -3.15
N GLY A 47 5.58 -8.06 -2.51
CA GLY A 47 6.63 -9.02 -2.17
C GLY A 47 6.13 -10.14 -1.25
N GLY A 48 5.25 -9.81 -0.29
CA GLY A 48 4.57 -10.78 0.57
C GLY A 48 3.63 -11.69 -0.22
N ALA A 49 2.80 -11.12 -1.10
CA ALA A 49 1.84 -11.82 -1.94
C ALA A 49 2.52 -12.84 -2.87
N PHE A 50 3.47 -12.41 -3.72
CA PHE A 50 4.20 -13.32 -4.59
C PHE A 50 5.17 -14.23 -3.81
N GLY A 51 5.60 -13.80 -2.62
CA GLY A 51 6.39 -14.58 -1.69
C GLY A 51 5.71 -15.87 -1.23
N LEU A 52 4.38 -15.99 -1.33
CA LEU A 52 3.65 -17.23 -1.07
C LEU A 52 4.16 -18.40 -1.94
N LEU A 53 4.68 -18.13 -3.15
CA LEU A 53 5.28 -19.13 -4.03
C LEU A 53 6.53 -19.79 -3.43
N LEU A 54 7.19 -19.14 -2.48
CA LEU A 54 8.38 -19.65 -1.79
C LEU A 54 8.03 -20.59 -0.62
N ILE A 55 6.81 -20.51 -0.08
CA ILE A 55 6.36 -21.35 1.04
C ILE A 55 6.44 -22.85 0.72
N PRO A 56 5.83 -23.37 -0.37
CA PRO A 56 5.91 -24.80 -0.67
C PRO A 56 7.35 -25.28 -0.85
N ILE A 57 8.23 -24.43 -1.39
CA ILE A 57 9.66 -24.73 -1.54
C ILE A 57 10.34 -24.81 -0.17
N GLY A 58 10.06 -23.86 0.74
CA GLY A 58 10.54 -23.90 2.11
C GLY A 58 10.10 -25.17 2.84
N ILE A 59 8.83 -25.54 2.73
CA ILE A 59 8.29 -26.75 3.36
C ILE A 59 8.98 -28.00 2.80
N LEU A 60 9.05 -28.14 1.47
CA LEU A 60 9.72 -29.29 0.84
C LEU A 60 11.20 -29.37 1.19
N TRP A 61 11.87 -28.22 1.34
CA TRP A 61 13.26 -28.17 1.78
C TRP A 61 13.42 -28.70 3.21
N LEU A 62 12.54 -28.33 4.14
CA LEU A 62 12.56 -28.87 5.51
C LEU A 62 12.33 -30.39 5.55
N LEU A 63 11.40 -30.89 4.71
CA LEU A 63 11.06 -32.32 4.66
C LEU A 63 12.13 -33.17 3.97
N LYS A 64 12.81 -32.62 2.95
CA LYS A 64 13.79 -33.34 2.11
C LYS A 64 15.15 -32.63 2.11
N PRO A 65 15.88 -32.60 3.24
CA PRO A 65 17.15 -31.86 3.36
C PRO A 65 18.25 -32.37 2.40
N ARG A 66 18.19 -33.63 1.96
CA ARG A 66 19.12 -34.19 0.96
C ARG A 66 19.05 -33.48 -0.40
N GLN A 67 17.92 -32.82 -0.71
CA GLN A 67 17.71 -32.07 -1.94
C GLN A 67 17.86 -30.54 -1.73
N ALA A 68 18.50 -30.11 -0.63
CA ALA A 68 18.66 -28.70 -0.25
C ALA A 68 19.16 -27.81 -1.39
N TYR A 69 20.14 -28.26 -2.17
CA TYR A 69 20.67 -27.49 -3.30
C TYR A 69 19.62 -27.22 -4.38
N ALA A 70 18.77 -28.20 -4.70
CA ALA A 70 17.72 -28.05 -5.70
C ALA A 70 16.66 -27.02 -5.24
N PHE A 71 16.22 -27.13 -3.98
CA PHE A 71 15.28 -26.17 -3.41
C PHE A 71 15.87 -24.76 -3.25
N ALA A 72 17.15 -24.65 -2.86
CA ALA A 72 17.85 -23.37 -2.82
C ALA A 72 17.89 -22.71 -4.19
N ARG A 73 18.21 -23.47 -5.25
CA ARG A 73 18.22 -22.96 -6.63
C ARG A 73 16.83 -22.51 -7.07
N ALA A 74 15.80 -23.32 -6.80
CA ALA A 74 14.42 -22.97 -7.12
C ALA A 74 13.97 -21.69 -6.40
N ALA A 75 14.22 -21.60 -5.09
CA ALA A 75 13.92 -20.42 -4.29
C ALA A 75 14.67 -19.17 -4.79
N ALA A 76 15.93 -19.31 -5.20
CA ALA A 76 16.69 -18.20 -5.76
C ALA A 76 16.12 -17.70 -7.09
N VAL A 77 15.71 -18.61 -7.99
CA VAL A 77 15.08 -18.26 -9.27
C VAL A 77 13.76 -17.52 -9.03
N ILE A 78 12.88 -18.07 -8.20
CA ILE A 78 11.60 -17.43 -7.88
C ILE A 78 11.81 -16.10 -7.15
N GLY A 79 12.76 -16.03 -6.21
CA GLY A 79 13.14 -14.81 -5.52
C GLY A 79 13.60 -13.70 -6.48
N MET A 80 14.34 -14.04 -7.53
CA MET A 80 14.73 -13.07 -8.57
C MET A 80 13.53 -12.59 -9.39
N ILE A 81 12.56 -13.46 -9.70
CA ILE A 81 11.33 -13.07 -10.39
C ILE A 81 10.53 -12.09 -9.51
N ILE A 82 10.36 -12.40 -8.22
CA ILE A 82 9.69 -11.52 -7.26
C ILE A 82 10.40 -10.17 -7.18
N ALA A 83 11.73 -10.17 -7.09
CA ALA A 83 12.55 -8.96 -7.05
C ALA A 83 12.35 -8.08 -8.29
N ILE A 84 12.24 -8.67 -9.49
CA ILE A 84 11.93 -7.95 -10.72
C ILE A 84 10.54 -7.33 -10.65
N ILE A 85 9.51 -8.08 -10.22
CA ILE A 85 8.14 -7.56 -10.07
C ILE A 85 8.12 -6.37 -9.10
N VAL A 86 8.74 -6.51 -7.92
CA VAL A 86 8.84 -5.44 -6.92
C VAL A 86 9.58 -4.21 -7.49
N SER A 87 10.61 -4.42 -8.30
CA SER A 87 11.35 -3.31 -8.94
C SER A 87 10.53 -2.60 -10.02
N LEU A 88 9.70 -3.33 -10.76
CA LEU A 88 8.76 -2.75 -11.72
C LEU A 88 7.70 -1.90 -11.01
N ILE A 89 7.18 -2.35 -9.87
CA ILE A 89 6.27 -1.51 -9.06
C ILE A 89 6.98 -0.22 -8.64
N ALA A 90 8.20 -0.33 -8.11
CA ALA A 90 8.98 0.82 -7.72
C ALA A 90 9.23 1.80 -8.89
N PHE A 91 9.44 1.26 -10.10
CA PHE A 91 9.56 2.04 -11.33
C PHE A 91 8.31 2.86 -11.63
N PHE A 92 7.12 2.25 -11.52
CA PHE A 92 5.86 2.91 -11.85
C PHE A 92 5.35 3.85 -10.75
N THR A 93 5.61 3.57 -9.47
CA THR A 93 5.05 4.37 -8.36
C THR A 93 5.98 5.50 -7.91
N ILE A 94 7.30 5.27 -7.86
CA ILE A 94 8.29 6.27 -7.41
C ILE A 94 8.95 6.95 -8.60
N GLY A 95 9.25 6.18 -9.64
CA GLY A 95 9.84 6.66 -10.89
C GLY A 95 10.99 5.80 -11.39
N ALA A 96 11.39 6.06 -12.64
CA ALA A 96 12.30 5.21 -13.39
C ALA A 96 13.65 4.98 -12.69
N SER A 97 14.26 6.06 -12.16
CA SER A 97 15.56 5.98 -11.48
C SER A 97 15.54 5.04 -10.28
N PHE A 98 14.47 5.07 -9.48
CA PHE A 98 14.34 4.22 -8.31
C PHE A 98 14.16 2.75 -8.71
N GLY A 99 13.35 2.48 -9.73
CA GLY A 99 13.22 1.14 -10.32
C GLY A 99 14.55 0.55 -10.77
N PHE A 100 15.38 1.31 -11.49
CA PHE A 100 16.70 0.85 -11.91
C PHE A 100 17.66 0.60 -10.75
N ILE A 101 17.64 1.45 -9.71
CA ILE A 101 18.42 1.24 -8.49
C ILE A 101 18.02 -0.08 -7.81
N MET A 102 16.71 -0.37 -7.72
CA MET A 102 16.21 -1.63 -7.15
C MET A 102 16.65 -2.85 -7.96
N VAL A 103 16.58 -2.80 -9.29
CA VAL A 103 17.07 -3.87 -10.16
C VAL A 103 18.57 -4.09 -9.95
N ALA A 104 19.37 -3.03 -9.93
CA ALA A 104 20.81 -3.11 -9.70
C ALA A 104 21.13 -3.69 -8.32
N PHE A 105 20.39 -3.27 -7.29
CA PHE A 105 20.50 -3.79 -5.93
C PHE A 105 20.22 -5.29 -5.87
N PHE A 106 19.12 -5.76 -6.45
CA PHE A 106 18.79 -7.19 -6.45
C PHE A 106 19.73 -8.02 -7.33
N ALA A 107 20.18 -7.49 -8.47
CA ALA A 107 21.20 -8.15 -9.30
C ALA A 107 22.52 -8.31 -8.53
N TYR A 108 22.96 -7.27 -7.82
CA TYR A 108 24.14 -7.32 -6.95
C TYR A 108 23.97 -8.35 -5.83
N MET A 109 22.81 -8.37 -5.17
CA MET A 109 22.50 -9.36 -4.13
C MET A 109 22.51 -10.78 -4.70
N GLY A 110 21.85 -11.02 -5.82
CA GLY A 110 21.85 -12.31 -6.52
C GLY A 110 23.25 -12.78 -6.89
N TRP A 111 24.07 -11.89 -7.45
CA TRP A 111 25.48 -12.16 -7.77
C TRP A 111 26.28 -12.55 -6.53
N LYS A 112 26.10 -11.82 -5.42
CA LYS A 112 26.80 -12.09 -4.14
C LYS A 112 26.35 -13.39 -3.48
N PHE A 113 25.09 -13.79 -3.62
CA PHE A 113 24.57 -15.04 -3.06
C PHE A 113 24.88 -16.27 -3.91
N TRP A 114 25.14 -16.09 -5.21
CA TRP A 114 25.36 -17.20 -6.14
C TRP A 114 26.52 -18.14 -5.75
N PRO A 115 27.71 -17.65 -5.35
CA PRO A 115 28.80 -18.52 -4.87
C PRO A 115 28.40 -19.34 -3.65
N ARG A 116 27.65 -18.74 -2.70
CA ARG A 116 27.19 -19.45 -1.49
C ARG A 116 26.21 -20.56 -1.82
N LEU A 117 25.38 -20.36 -2.83
CA LEU A 117 24.46 -21.38 -3.32
C LEU A 117 25.22 -22.56 -3.93
N LYS A 118 26.33 -22.33 -4.65
CA LYS A 118 27.19 -23.40 -5.16
C LYS A 118 27.86 -24.22 -4.05
N LEU A 119 28.21 -23.61 -2.91
CA LEU A 119 28.80 -24.33 -1.77
C LEU A 119 27.85 -25.38 -1.20
N LEU A 120 26.52 -25.15 -1.26
CA LEU A 120 25.52 -26.12 -0.81
C LEU A 120 25.51 -27.43 -1.63
N LYS A 121 26.09 -27.43 -2.84
CA LYS A 121 26.22 -28.64 -3.65
C LYS A 121 27.22 -29.62 -3.04
N ASN A 122 28.26 -29.12 -2.38
CA ASN A 122 29.39 -29.91 -1.88
C ASN A 122 29.33 -30.14 -0.37
N SER A 123 28.52 -29.39 0.37
CA SER A 123 28.30 -29.64 1.79
C SER A 123 27.50 -30.93 1.96
N GLN A 124 28.10 -31.94 2.59
CA GLN A 124 27.37 -33.12 3.06
C GLN A 124 26.15 -32.66 3.88
N ALA A 125 25.00 -33.29 3.62
CA ALA A 125 23.64 -32.87 4.00
C ALA A 125 23.36 -32.77 5.52
N GLU A 126 24.38 -32.73 6.39
CA GLU A 126 24.24 -32.80 7.84
C GLU A 126 23.97 -31.44 8.50
N GLN A 127 24.31 -30.31 7.88
CA GLN A 127 23.97 -29.00 8.44
C GLN A 127 22.53 -28.60 8.08
N ARG A 128 21.63 -28.69 9.07
CA ARG A 128 20.27 -28.16 8.97
C ARG A 128 20.31 -26.64 8.71
N SER A 129 20.04 -26.24 7.47
CA SER A 129 19.87 -24.84 7.09
C SER A 129 18.56 -24.29 7.66
N LEU A 130 18.60 -23.09 8.24
CA LEU A 130 17.41 -22.38 8.72
C LEU A 130 16.80 -21.46 7.65
N VAL A 131 17.41 -21.35 6.46
CA VAL A 131 16.88 -20.57 5.33
C VAL A 131 15.42 -20.92 4.98
N PRO A 132 14.99 -22.20 4.99
CA PRO A 132 13.59 -22.52 4.71
C PRO A 132 12.59 -21.85 5.65
N LEU A 133 12.98 -21.56 6.91
CA LEU A 133 12.10 -20.86 7.85
C LEU A 133 11.86 -19.40 7.42
N TYR A 134 12.86 -18.73 6.83
CA TYR A 134 12.67 -17.39 6.29
C TYR A 134 11.70 -17.40 5.10
N LEU A 135 11.84 -18.38 4.21
CA LEU A 135 10.99 -18.56 3.02
C LEU A 135 9.52 -18.83 3.39
N ILE A 136 9.27 -19.37 4.58
CA ILE A 136 7.91 -19.65 5.08
C ILE A 136 7.40 -18.46 5.91
N ALA A 137 8.12 -18.11 6.97
CA ALA A 137 7.61 -17.22 8.01
C ALA A 137 7.39 -15.79 7.55
N ILE A 138 8.30 -15.24 6.73
CA ILE A 138 8.21 -13.85 6.27
C ILE A 138 6.97 -13.65 5.37
N PRO A 139 6.83 -14.32 4.20
CA PRO A 139 5.69 -14.09 3.34
C PRO A 139 4.37 -14.48 3.99
N ALA A 140 4.33 -15.57 4.78
CA ALA A 140 3.13 -15.94 5.52
C ALA A 140 2.69 -14.82 6.47
N THR A 141 3.61 -14.27 7.27
CA THR A 141 3.25 -13.21 8.22
C THR A 141 2.79 -11.94 7.50
N LEU A 142 3.46 -11.54 6.41
CA LEU A 142 3.06 -10.37 5.63
C LEU A 142 1.65 -10.52 5.04
N VAL A 143 1.30 -11.70 4.53
CA VAL A 143 -0.05 -11.98 4.00
C VAL A 143 -1.07 -12.03 5.13
N LEU A 144 -0.76 -12.66 6.26
CA LEU A 144 -1.67 -12.69 7.42
C LEU A 144 -1.95 -11.29 7.94
N VAL A 145 -0.95 -10.40 8.00
CA VAL A 145 -1.16 -9.01 8.39
C VAL A 145 -2.11 -8.31 7.42
N GLN A 146 -1.93 -8.47 6.12
CA GLN A 146 -2.84 -7.91 5.12
C GLN A 146 -4.27 -8.44 5.31
N VAL A 147 -4.45 -9.75 5.47
CA VAL A 147 -5.79 -10.36 5.61
C VAL A 147 -6.50 -9.89 6.88
N PHE A 148 -5.80 -9.80 8.01
CA PHE A 148 -6.43 -9.49 9.30
C PHE A 148 -6.52 -8.00 9.62
N PHE A 149 -5.59 -7.19 9.12
CA PHE A 149 -5.49 -5.77 9.49
C PHE A 149 -5.83 -4.80 8.35
N ALA A 150 -6.01 -5.27 7.11
CA ALA A 150 -6.33 -4.36 6.00
C ALA A 150 -7.60 -3.55 6.25
N GLY A 151 -8.72 -4.20 6.57
CA GLY A 151 -9.98 -3.52 6.88
C GLY A 151 -9.81 -2.51 8.02
N PRO A 152 -9.44 -2.97 9.23
CA PRO A 152 -9.30 -2.11 10.40
C PRO A 152 -8.36 -0.91 10.21
N LEU A 153 -7.22 -1.09 9.54
CA LEU A 153 -6.27 0.01 9.32
C LEU A 153 -6.75 0.99 8.24
N THR A 154 -7.37 0.51 7.16
CA THR A 154 -7.98 1.38 6.15
C THR A 154 -9.13 2.19 6.75
N ASP A 155 -9.97 1.57 7.58
CA ASP A 155 -11.08 2.25 8.24
C ASP A 155 -10.55 3.28 9.27
N TRP A 156 -9.57 2.91 10.09
CA TRP A 156 -8.93 3.83 11.04
C TRP A 156 -8.31 5.05 10.35
N SER A 157 -7.61 4.82 9.23
CA SER A 157 -7.00 5.87 8.40
C SER A 157 -8.07 6.82 7.86
N ARG A 158 -9.15 6.27 7.30
CA ARG A 158 -10.27 7.03 6.78
C ARG A 158 -10.95 7.86 7.87
N ASP A 159 -11.29 7.23 8.99
CA ASP A 159 -12.03 7.88 10.09
C ASP A 159 -11.20 9.01 10.70
N ARG A 160 -9.88 8.85 10.79
CA ARG A 160 -8.96 9.90 11.21
C ARG A 160 -8.95 11.07 10.23
N ALA A 161 -8.81 10.81 8.93
CA ALA A 161 -8.82 11.85 7.91
C ALA A 161 -10.17 12.58 7.85
N ILE A 162 -11.30 11.88 8.08
CA ILE A 162 -12.62 12.51 8.23
C ILE A 162 -12.64 13.40 9.47
N ALA A 163 -12.23 12.90 10.64
CA ALA A 163 -12.25 13.65 11.89
C ALA A 163 -11.39 14.94 11.82
N ASN A 164 -10.21 14.86 11.20
CA ASN A 164 -9.31 15.99 11.04
C ASN A 164 -9.82 17.05 10.05
N SER A 165 -10.79 16.70 9.20
CA SER A 165 -11.38 17.64 8.26
C SER A 165 -12.49 18.52 8.86
N ALA A 166 -12.95 18.20 10.06
CA ALA A 166 -14.09 18.87 10.70
C ALA A 166 -13.88 20.39 10.80
N GLU A 167 -12.70 20.84 11.23
CA GLU A 167 -12.39 22.27 11.35
C GLU A 167 -12.46 23.00 10.00
N LEU A 168 -11.98 22.35 8.93
CA LEU A 168 -12.03 22.93 7.58
C LEU A 168 -13.47 23.03 7.08
N ILE A 169 -14.27 21.98 7.27
CA ILE A 169 -15.70 21.97 6.92
C ILE A 169 -16.43 23.09 7.68
N ASP A 170 -16.22 23.20 8.99
CA ASP A 170 -16.82 24.25 9.81
C ASP A 170 -16.47 25.66 9.31
N HIS A 171 -15.21 25.89 8.91
CA HIS A 171 -14.81 27.17 8.35
C HIS A 171 -15.43 27.46 6.97
N ILE A 172 -15.63 26.44 6.13
CA ILE A 172 -16.34 26.57 4.85
C ILE A 172 -17.81 26.91 5.07
N GLU A 173 -18.49 26.23 6.00
CA GLU A 173 -19.90 26.49 6.31
C GLU A 173 -20.12 27.86 6.96
N ASN A 174 -19.21 28.27 7.84
CA ASN A 174 -19.22 29.61 8.43
C ASN A 174 -19.02 30.68 7.36
N TYR A 175 -18.12 30.45 6.40
CA TYR A 175 -17.93 31.35 5.26
C TYR A 175 -19.23 31.49 4.45
N ARG A 176 -19.91 30.38 4.14
CA ARG A 176 -21.22 30.44 3.45
C ARG A 176 -22.24 31.24 4.24
N THR A 177 -22.35 30.99 5.55
CA THR A 177 -23.30 31.69 6.42
C THR A 177 -23.05 33.20 6.43
N GLN A 178 -21.78 33.62 6.42
CA GLN A 178 -21.39 35.03 6.46
C GLN A 178 -21.54 35.74 5.12
N TYR A 179 -21.19 35.09 4.01
CA TYR A 179 -21.09 35.71 2.69
C TYR A 179 -22.18 35.28 1.70
N GLY A 180 -23.08 34.38 2.12
CA GLY A 180 -24.19 33.86 1.30
C GLY A 180 -23.78 32.93 0.17
N ARG A 181 -22.51 32.49 0.11
CA ARG A 181 -21.96 31.62 -0.93
C ARG A 181 -20.75 30.84 -0.42
N TYR A 182 -20.47 29.68 -0.99
CA TYR A 182 -19.24 28.96 -0.68
C TYR A 182 -18.00 29.64 -1.28
N PRO A 183 -16.80 29.38 -0.73
CA PRO A 183 -15.54 29.82 -1.35
C PRO A 183 -15.41 29.30 -2.78
N GLU A 184 -14.88 30.13 -3.69
CA GLU A 184 -14.63 29.71 -5.08
C GLU A 184 -13.44 28.74 -5.19
N SER A 185 -12.48 28.85 -4.27
CA SER A 185 -11.29 28.02 -4.22
C SER A 185 -10.71 28.02 -2.81
N LEU A 186 -10.06 26.92 -2.43
CA LEU A 186 -9.23 26.79 -1.24
C LEU A 186 -7.74 26.67 -1.57
N LEU A 187 -7.37 26.89 -2.84
CA LEU A 187 -5.98 26.82 -3.28
C LEU A 187 -5.19 28.00 -2.70
N ALA A 188 -4.23 27.66 -1.84
CA ALA A 188 -3.32 28.62 -1.23
C ALA A 188 -1.88 28.09 -1.27
N GLN A 189 -0.90 28.99 -1.21
CA GLN A 189 0.52 28.61 -1.14
C GLN A 189 0.86 27.88 0.17
N HIS A 190 0.24 28.29 1.27
CA HIS A 190 0.39 27.69 2.58
C HIS A 190 -0.87 26.91 2.90
N LYS A 191 -0.72 25.63 3.24
CA LYS A 191 -1.81 24.80 3.70
C LYS A 191 -1.92 24.94 5.21
N ASP A 192 -3.12 25.23 5.69
CA ASP A 192 -3.40 25.32 7.12
C ASP A 192 -4.09 24.06 7.66
N TYR A 193 -4.67 23.25 6.77
CA TYR A 193 -5.42 22.04 7.11
C TYR A 193 -4.77 20.82 6.49
N TYR A 194 -4.64 19.76 7.28
CA TYR A 194 -3.94 18.55 6.89
C TYR A 194 -4.73 17.30 7.31
N PRO A 195 -4.76 16.24 6.47
CA PRO A 195 -5.35 14.96 6.84
C PRO A 195 -4.73 14.31 8.08
N ASP A 196 -3.45 14.62 8.35
CA ASP A 196 -2.64 14.00 9.42
C ASP A 196 -2.69 12.46 9.40
N VAL A 197 -2.62 11.93 8.19
CA VAL A 197 -2.44 10.52 7.86
C VAL A 197 -1.34 10.44 6.80
N VAL A 198 -0.31 9.64 7.06
CA VAL A 198 0.91 9.58 6.24
C VAL A 198 0.63 9.28 4.76
N GLY A 199 -0.37 8.45 4.48
CA GLY A 199 -0.76 8.03 3.13
C GLY A 199 -1.80 8.92 2.44
N VAL A 200 -2.29 9.98 3.10
CA VAL A 200 -3.29 10.89 2.52
C VAL A 200 -2.61 12.23 2.22
N GLU A 201 -2.51 12.55 0.93
CA GLU A 201 -1.73 13.70 0.46
C GLU A 201 -2.30 15.05 0.89
N GLU A 202 -3.56 15.28 0.57
CA GLU A 202 -4.24 16.53 0.84
C GLU A 202 -5.76 16.35 0.78
N TYR A 203 -6.45 17.39 1.23
CA TYR A 203 -7.85 17.55 0.94
C TYR A 203 -8.04 18.33 -0.36
N HIS A 204 -9.02 17.90 -1.15
CA HIS A 204 -9.44 18.58 -2.35
C HIS A 204 -10.83 19.17 -2.16
N TYR A 205 -11.07 20.29 -2.83
CA TYR A 205 -12.32 21.04 -2.76
C TYR A 205 -12.81 21.38 -4.17
N SER A 206 -14.09 21.12 -4.42
CA SER A 206 -14.76 21.40 -5.68
C SER A 206 -16.14 22.04 -5.41
N PRO A 207 -16.31 23.35 -5.64
CA PRO A 207 -17.59 24.02 -5.42
C PRO A 207 -18.63 23.62 -6.48
N GLN A 208 -19.89 23.52 -6.08
CA GLN A 208 -21.02 23.08 -6.92
C GLN A 208 -22.27 23.95 -6.70
N GLY A 209 -22.13 25.25 -6.94
CA GLY A 209 -23.23 26.21 -6.74
C GLY A 209 -23.62 26.31 -5.27
N GLU A 210 -24.72 25.65 -4.89
CA GLU A 210 -25.27 25.63 -3.53
C GLU A 210 -24.80 24.45 -2.66
N SER A 211 -23.83 23.67 -3.15
CA SER A 211 -23.08 22.63 -2.42
C SER A 211 -21.60 22.63 -2.82
N TYR A 212 -20.83 21.68 -2.29
CA TYR A 212 -19.45 21.40 -2.69
C TYR A 212 -19.12 19.93 -2.43
N ASN A 213 -18.14 19.42 -3.16
CA ASN A 213 -17.47 18.18 -2.81
C ASN A 213 -16.13 18.48 -2.14
N PHE A 214 -15.93 17.85 -0.99
CA PHE A 214 -14.69 17.86 -0.27
C PHE A 214 -14.19 16.42 -0.18
N PHE A 215 -12.97 16.14 -0.64
CA PHE A 215 -12.57 14.74 -0.84
C PHE A 215 -11.07 14.50 -0.71
N PHE A 216 -10.71 13.25 -0.47
CA PHE A 216 -9.33 12.79 -0.41
C PHE A 216 -9.22 11.33 -0.85
N GLU A 217 -8.03 10.91 -1.28
CA GLU A 217 -7.73 9.52 -1.59
C GLU A 217 -7.22 8.80 -0.33
N ASN A 218 -7.80 7.64 0.00
CA ASN A 218 -7.43 6.86 1.18
C ASN A 218 -6.52 5.68 0.79
N PRO A 219 -5.39 5.45 1.48
CA PRO A 219 -4.51 4.31 1.22
C PRO A 219 -5.25 2.96 1.26
N GLN A 220 -4.90 2.06 0.36
CA GLN A 220 -5.47 0.71 0.29
C GLN A 220 -4.42 -0.39 0.45
N PHE A 221 -4.86 -1.51 1.02
CA PHE A 221 -4.12 -2.76 0.95
C PHE A 221 -4.47 -3.51 -0.34
N ILE A 222 -3.47 -4.12 -0.98
CA ILE A 222 -3.62 -4.80 -2.27
C ILE A 222 -4.63 -5.96 -2.21
N PHE A 223 -4.70 -6.69 -1.09
CA PHE A 223 -5.65 -7.80 -0.94
C PHE A 223 -7.06 -7.38 -0.50
N LYS A 224 -7.29 -6.11 -0.15
CA LYS A 224 -8.65 -5.62 0.13
C LYS A 224 -9.39 -5.46 -1.20
N ASN A 225 -8.88 -4.59 -2.08
CA ASN A 225 -9.39 -4.38 -3.44
C ASN A 225 -8.21 -4.15 -4.40
N ILE A 226 -7.85 -5.17 -5.18
CA ILE A 226 -6.66 -5.13 -6.05
C ILE A 226 -6.85 -4.05 -7.12
N GLY A 227 -5.89 -3.13 -7.22
CA GLY A 227 -5.88 -2.08 -8.25
C GLY A 227 -6.85 -0.93 -7.98
N THR A 228 -7.66 -1.03 -6.92
CA THR A 228 -8.70 -0.04 -6.66
C THR A 228 -8.17 1.16 -5.88
N ARG A 229 -8.61 2.34 -6.30
CA ARG A 229 -8.43 3.60 -5.59
C ARG A 229 -9.71 3.94 -4.85
N GLU A 230 -9.60 4.23 -3.55
CA GLU A 230 -10.72 4.64 -2.71
C GLU A 230 -10.68 6.15 -2.52
N TRP A 231 -11.73 6.83 -2.98
CA TRP A 231 -11.95 8.24 -2.73
C TRP A 231 -13.05 8.43 -1.71
N ILE A 232 -12.77 9.25 -0.70
CA ILE A 232 -13.71 9.57 0.37
C ILE A 232 -14.22 10.98 0.12
N VAL A 233 -15.53 11.15 -0.01
CA VAL A 233 -16.16 12.38 -0.46
C VAL A 233 -17.23 12.82 0.53
N TYR A 234 -17.13 14.06 0.97
CA TYR A 234 -18.14 14.81 1.70
C TYR A 234 -18.94 15.70 0.76
N ASN A 235 -20.26 15.75 0.94
CA ASN A 235 -21.13 16.74 0.31
C ASN A 235 -22.29 17.09 1.28
N PRO A 236 -22.47 18.37 1.66
CA PRO A 236 -23.44 18.76 2.68
C PRO A 236 -24.92 18.53 2.27
N GLN A 237 -25.20 18.27 1.00
CA GLN A 237 -26.53 17.99 0.46
C GLN A 237 -26.70 16.52 0.01
N ASP A 238 -25.72 15.66 0.29
CA ASP A 238 -25.68 14.27 -0.18
C ASP A 238 -25.69 14.12 -1.72
N GLU A 239 -25.33 15.19 -2.43
CA GLU A 239 -25.22 15.25 -3.90
C GLU A 239 -23.79 14.90 -4.37
N HIS A 240 -23.21 13.83 -3.82
CA HIS A 240 -21.83 13.44 -4.10
C HIS A 240 -21.58 13.19 -5.59
N ARG A 241 -20.54 13.82 -6.14
CA ARG A 241 -20.13 13.68 -7.55
C ARG A 241 -18.61 13.54 -7.64
N MET A 242 -18.15 12.38 -8.07
CA MET A 242 -16.73 12.13 -8.31
C MET A 242 -16.57 11.51 -9.69
N TYR A 243 -15.80 12.18 -10.55
CA TYR A 243 -15.57 11.73 -11.92
C TYR A 243 -14.12 11.29 -12.09
N SER A 244 -13.88 10.21 -12.81
CA SER A 244 -12.52 9.66 -13.01
C SER A 244 -11.64 10.51 -13.94
N HIS A 245 -12.24 11.27 -14.86
CA HIS A 245 -11.51 12.02 -15.88
C HIS A 245 -11.90 13.49 -15.94
N THR A 246 -10.90 14.38 -15.89
CA THR A 246 -11.10 15.82 -16.07
C THR A 246 -11.72 16.17 -17.43
N ALA A 247 -11.43 15.37 -18.46
CA ALA A 247 -11.96 15.57 -19.80
C ALA A 247 -13.49 15.52 -19.84
N TRP A 248 -14.14 14.76 -18.94
CA TRP A 248 -15.59 14.63 -18.92
C TRP A 248 -16.28 15.94 -18.56
N TYR A 249 -15.68 16.76 -17.69
CA TYR A 249 -16.19 18.10 -17.39
C TYR A 249 -16.21 19.03 -18.62
N MET A 250 -15.32 18.80 -19.58
CA MET A 250 -15.16 19.67 -20.76
C MET A 250 -15.87 19.15 -22.01
N LEU A 251 -16.04 17.83 -22.11
CA LEU A 251 -16.48 17.17 -23.34
C LEU A 251 -17.89 16.59 -23.27
N LEU A 252 -18.38 16.27 -22.08
CA LEU A 252 -19.69 15.62 -21.90
C LEU A 252 -20.74 16.63 -21.44
N THR A 253 -21.99 16.44 -21.89
CA THR A 253 -23.13 17.19 -21.33
C THR A 253 -23.40 16.77 -19.88
N PRO A 254 -24.13 17.57 -19.08
CA PRO A 254 -24.48 17.19 -17.71
C PRO A 254 -25.18 15.82 -17.63
N GLU A 255 -26.09 15.51 -18.54
CA GLU A 255 -26.81 14.23 -18.58
C GLU A 255 -25.88 13.05 -18.94
N GLU A 256 -24.86 13.29 -19.74
CA GLU A 256 -23.84 12.29 -20.08
C GLU A 256 -22.86 12.07 -18.93
N GLN A 257 -22.50 13.12 -18.19
CA GLN A 257 -21.68 13.03 -16.99
C GLN A 257 -22.37 12.17 -15.91
N GLU A 258 -23.67 12.37 -15.68
CA GLU A 258 -24.41 11.56 -14.71
C GLU A 258 -24.39 10.06 -15.03
N ARG A 259 -24.20 9.69 -16.30
CA ARG A 259 -24.05 8.30 -16.75
C ARG A 259 -22.59 7.82 -16.76
N GLY A 260 -21.65 8.74 -16.96
CA GLY A 260 -20.20 8.49 -17.00
C GLY A 260 -19.56 8.79 -15.65
N GLN A 261 -19.74 7.88 -14.69
CA GLN A 261 -19.32 8.13 -13.30
C GLN A 261 -17.88 7.63 -13.01
N GLY A 262 -17.42 6.60 -13.75
CA GLY A 262 -16.03 6.12 -13.70
C GLY A 262 -15.64 5.30 -12.46
N TRP A 263 -16.44 5.36 -11.40
CA TRP A 263 -16.38 4.44 -10.27
C TRP A 263 -17.27 3.22 -10.51
N TYR A 264 -16.91 2.08 -9.93
CA TYR A 264 -17.68 0.84 -10.04
C TYR A 264 -18.48 0.51 -8.77
N GLU A 265 -18.13 1.12 -7.63
CA GLU A 265 -18.86 0.98 -6.38
C GLU A 265 -18.88 2.30 -5.59
N THR A 266 -20.00 2.56 -4.91
CA THR A 266 -20.16 3.64 -3.94
C THR A 266 -20.94 3.14 -2.72
N GLY A 267 -20.66 3.69 -1.55
CA GLY A 267 -21.39 3.37 -0.33
C GLY A 267 -21.12 4.36 0.79
N ASP A 268 -21.93 4.27 1.85
CA ASP A 268 -21.77 5.11 3.04
C ASP A 268 -20.57 4.65 3.89
N VAL A 269 -19.89 5.61 4.51
CA VAL A 269 -18.76 5.32 5.43
C VAL A 269 -19.19 5.32 6.90
N GLY A 270 -20.49 5.47 7.18
CA GLY A 270 -21.05 5.50 8.54
C GLY A 270 -21.03 6.87 9.21
N VAL A 271 -20.59 7.92 8.52
CA VAL A 271 -20.62 9.32 8.96
C VAL A 271 -21.53 10.12 8.02
N SER A 272 -22.42 10.96 8.56
CA SER A 272 -23.37 11.75 7.77
C SER A 272 -22.67 12.54 6.69
N HIS A 273 -23.24 12.58 5.49
CA HIS A 273 -22.73 13.32 4.33
C HIS A 273 -21.40 12.82 3.77
N TRP A 274 -20.89 11.68 4.22
CA TRP A 274 -19.66 11.06 3.72
C TRP A 274 -19.95 9.75 2.99
N LYS A 275 -19.36 9.59 1.80
CA LYS A 275 -19.41 8.36 1.01
C LYS A 275 -18.04 7.97 0.50
N TYR A 276 -17.85 6.68 0.23
CA TYR A 276 -16.71 6.18 -0.52
C TYR A 276 -17.06 5.95 -1.98
N PHE A 277 -16.05 6.05 -2.83
CA PHE A 277 -16.11 5.77 -4.26
C PHE A 277 -14.89 4.93 -4.66
N TRP A 278 -15.12 3.80 -5.30
CA TRP A 278 -14.06 2.91 -5.77
C TRP A 278 -13.87 3.02 -7.28
N PHE A 279 -12.63 3.29 -7.67
CA PHE A 279 -12.20 3.42 -9.06
C PHE A 279 -11.20 2.31 -9.40
N ASP A 280 -11.21 1.88 -10.66
CA ASP A 280 -10.21 0.97 -11.24
C ASP A 280 -8.87 1.67 -11.57
#